data_AF-A0A9W4UVD4-F1
#
_entry.id   AF-A0A9W4UVD4-F1
#
_cell.length_a   1.000
_cell.length_b   1.000
_cell.length_c   1.000
_cell.angle_alpha   90.00
_cell.angle_beta   90.00
_cell.angle_gamma   90.00
#
_symmetry.space_group_name_H-M   'P 1'
#
loop_
_entity.id
_entity.type
_entity.pdbx_description
1 polymer ?
#
loop_
_entity_poly.entity_id
_entity_poly.type
_entity_poly.pdbx_seq_one_letter_code
_entity_poly.pdbx_strand_id
1 'polypeptide(L)'
;MRWIASRAAFNNYGTATWPGISGNSGAVDAGGPNDTIVQNEWLDENVRLGPLGEHYPQIEYIMEGDTPSLMYNFANGLGNPEFPSWGSWGGRYGANPPNSYAQYADATDTVVGLNNLTITSNKATIWRWREAFQNEFAARMHWTLAPNSPNSTVAHPPIVVVNASCGADYLEYNVNVGDTVTLDASSSYSVDSGADLAFEWWQYKEPSTWSNNVGVVPSINLSPSNGSTSDVVRFEVPAPPGGFCLSPESVKGSGQFKEKTKCQTLHVLVKVWDRATKYPIERYRRVLLHVQPYGTPST
;
A
#
# COMPACT_ATOMS: atom_id res chain seq x y z
N MET A 1 17.88 15.92 2.19
CA MET A 1 16.48 16.39 2.15
C MET A 1 15.86 15.81 0.87
N ARG A 2 14.75 15.07 0.99
CA ARG A 2 13.99 14.53 -0.15
C ARG A 2 12.72 15.37 -0.35
N TRP A 3 12.33 15.58 -1.58
CA TRP A 3 11.17 16.37 -1.96
C TRP A 3 10.25 15.52 -2.82
N ILE A 4 9.00 15.38 -2.40
CA ILE A 4 7.93 14.82 -3.21
C ILE A 4 7.10 15.99 -3.73
N ALA A 5 6.95 16.07 -5.05
CA ALA A 5 6.13 17.10 -5.66
C ALA A 5 5.33 16.51 -6.83
N SER A 6 4.01 16.72 -6.81
CA SER A 6 3.21 16.51 -8.01
C SER A 6 3.65 17.54 -9.06
N ARG A 7 4.34 17.07 -10.10
CA ARG A 7 4.87 17.92 -11.18
C ARG A 7 3.95 17.84 -12.38
N ALA A 8 3.30 18.96 -12.68
CA ALA A 8 2.41 19.10 -13.82
C ALA A 8 2.66 20.42 -14.55
N ALA A 9 2.12 20.54 -15.76
CA ALA A 9 2.05 21.83 -16.43
C ALA A 9 1.23 22.83 -15.60
N PHE A 10 1.51 24.12 -15.76
CA PHE A 10 0.76 25.18 -15.07
C PHE A 10 -0.75 25.00 -15.28
N ASN A 11 -1.53 25.24 -14.23
CA ASN A 11 -3.00 25.10 -14.22
C ASN A 11 -3.55 23.68 -14.51
N ASN A 12 -2.72 22.63 -14.48
CA ASN A 12 -3.19 21.24 -14.62
C ASN A 12 -3.48 20.61 -13.24
N TYR A 13 -4.31 21.28 -12.44
CA TYR A 13 -4.61 20.90 -11.06
C TYR A 13 -5.07 19.43 -10.91
N GLY A 14 -5.95 18.97 -11.80
CA GLY A 14 -6.49 17.60 -11.79
C GLY A 14 -5.46 16.49 -12.05
N THR A 15 -4.23 16.83 -12.44
CA THR A 15 -3.15 15.83 -12.63
C THR A 15 -2.47 15.46 -11.31
N ALA A 16 -2.64 16.23 -10.24
CA ALA A 16 -2.05 15.94 -8.94
C ALA A 16 -2.56 14.61 -8.34
N THR A 17 -1.81 14.07 -7.38
CA THR A 17 -2.13 12.77 -6.76
C THR A 17 -3.14 12.88 -5.62
N TRP A 18 -3.09 13.97 -4.85
CA TRP A 18 -3.91 14.19 -3.66
C TRP A 18 -5.44 14.10 -3.86
N PRO A 19 -6.06 14.35 -5.05
CA PRO A 19 -7.49 14.08 -5.24
C PRO A 19 -7.87 12.61 -5.03
N GLY A 20 -6.92 11.68 -4.95
CA GLY A 20 -7.20 10.31 -4.50
C GLY A 20 -7.77 10.23 -3.08
N ILE A 21 -7.56 11.23 -2.21
CA ILE A 21 -8.13 11.22 -0.86
C ILE A 21 -9.66 11.21 -0.89
N SER A 22 -10.27 12.13 -1.64
CA SER A 22 -11.73 12.37 -1.64
C SER A 22 -12.24 13.16 -2.85
N GLY A 23 -11.47 13.22 -3.94
CA GLY A 23 -11.81 14.01 -5.12
C GLY A 23 -13.23 13.69 -5.63
N ASN A 24 -13.90 14.73 -6.14
CA ASN A 24 -15.35 14.75 -6.37
C ASN A 24 -15.90 13.46 -7.00
N SER A 25 -17.03 12.99 -6.47
CA SER A 25 -17.72 11.77 -6.87
C SER A 25 -17.95 11.75 -8.38
N GLY A 26 -17.36 10.76 -9.06
CA GLY A 26 -17.45 10.60 -10.52
C GLY A 26 -16.51 11.48 -11.37
N ALA A 27 -15.70 12.35 -10.77
CA ALA A 27 -14.67 13.12 -11.49
C ALA A 27 -13.27 12.49 -11.39
N VAL A 28 -12.95 11.86 -10.26
CA VAL A 28 -11.70 11.12 -10.06
C VAL A 28 -11.98 9.63 -10.20
N ASP A 29 -11.37 9.00 -11.22
CA ASP A 29 -11.39 7.55 -11.40
C ASP A 29 -12.79 6.94 -11.23
N ALA A 30 -13.78 7.48 -11.95
CA ALA A 30 -15.21 7.20 -11.75
C ALA A 30 -15.55 5.70 -11.61
N GLY A 31 -16.21 5.35 -10.50
CA GLY A 31 -16.55 3.97 -10.15
C GLY A 31 -15.38 3.12 -9.63
N GLY A 32 -14.19 3.72 -9.50
CA GLY A 32 -13.02 3.14 -8.87
C GLY A 32 -13.18 3.03 -7.37
N PRO A 33 -13.07 4.16 -6.64
CA PRO A 33 -13.13 4.17 -5.19
C PRO A 33 -14.56 4.25 -4.63
N ASN A 34 -14.69 3.99 -3.32
CA ASN A 34 -15.93 4.25 -2.59
C ASN A 34 -16.02 5.75 -2.25
N ASP A 35 -16.92 6.47 -2.92
CA ASP A 35 -17.10 7.91 -2.72
C ASP A 35 -18.08 8.24 -1.59
N THR A 36 -18.86 7.27 -1.07
CA THR A 36 -19.86 7.54 -0.03
C THR A 36 -19.23 7.77 1.35
N ILE A 37 -18.08 7.14 1.60
CA ILE A 37 -17.37 7.22 2.88
C ILE A 37 -16.52 8.49 3.02
N VAL A 38 -16.60 9.43 2.08
CA VAL A 38 -15.90 10.72 2.13
C VAL A 38 -16.87 11.90 1.98
N GLN A 39 -18.17 11.66 2.20
CA GLN A 39 -19.21 12.68 2.19
C GLN A 39 -19.58 13.14 3.60
N ASN A 40 -20.29 14.27 3.69
CA ASN A 40 -20.72 14.84 4.96
C ASN A 40 -21.60 13.87 5.77
N GLU A 41 -22.44 13.07 5.14
CA GLU A 41 -23.29 12.09 5.81
C GLU A 41 -22.44 11.06 6.57
N TRP A 42 -21.42 10.50 5.92
CA TRP A 42 -20.51 9.56 6.59
C TRP A 42 -19.69 10.25 7.68
N LEU A 43 -19.24 11.48 7.43
CA LEU A 43 -18.49 12.26 8.42
C LEU A 43 -19.33 12.57 9.67
N ASP A 44 -20.60 12.95 9.51
CA ASP A 44 -21.50 13.24 10.63
C ASP A 44 -21.71 12.00 11.50
N GLU A 45 -21.84 10.82 10.88
CA GLU A 45 -22.05 9.57 11.59
C GLU A 45 -20.80 9.00 12.27
N ASN A 46 -19.60 9.25 11.71
CA ASN A 46 -18.39 8.50 12.08
C ASN A 46 -17.24 9.36 12.59
N VAL A 47 -17.23 10.68 12.30
CA VAL A 47 -16.10 11.57 12.59
C VAL A 47 -16.50 12.78 13.41
N ARG A 48 -17.62 13.45 13.10
CA ARG A 48 -18.09 14.64 13.83
C ARG A 48 -18.78 14.28 15.15
N LEU A 49 -18.08 13.47 15.96
CA LEU A 49 -18.55 12.93 17.23
C LEU A 49 -17.77 13.53 18.40
N GLY A 50 -18.50 13.96 19.43
CA GLY A 50 -17.94 14.51 20.67
C GLY A 50 -17.06 15.76 20.50
N PRO A 51 -16.28 16.12 21.54
CA PRO A 51 -15.61 17.43 21.58
C PRO A 51 -14.60 17.71 20.45
N LEU A 52 -13.88 16.69 19.95
CA LEU A 52 -13.00 16.89 18.80
C LEU A 52 -13.76 16.94 17.48
N GLY A 53 -14.82 16.13 17.35
CA GLY A 53 -15.64 16.08 16.15
C GLY A 53 -16.40 17.39 15.88
N GLU A 54 -16.76 18.15 16.92
CA GLU A 54 -17.35 19.49 16.80
C GLU A 54 -16.46 20.48 16.04
N HIS A 55 -15.14 20.23 16.00
CA HIS A 55 -14.17 21.05 15.26
C HIS A 55 -13.87 20.55 13.85
N TYR A 56 -14.42 19.40 13.44
CA TYR A 56 -14.26 18.88 12.08
C TYR A 56 -15.32 19.52 11.16
N PRO A 57 -14.94 20.43 10.25
CA PRO A 57 -15.90 21.26 9.52
C PRO A 57 -16.68 20.50 8.45
N GLN A 58 -17.78 21.09 7.98
CA GLN A 58 -18.49 20.68 6.77
C GLN A 58 -17.58 20.79 5.54
N ILE A 59 -17.69 19.84 4.60
CA ILE A 59 -16.90 19.87 3.36
C ILE A 59 -17.38 21.05 2.50
N GLU A 60 -16.46 21.95 2.12
CA GLU A 60 -16.74 23.06 1.20
C GLU A 60 -16.40 22.72 -0.26
N TYR A 61 -15.29 22.01 -0.50
CA TYR A 61 -14.84 21.61 -1.84
C TYR A 61 -14.56 20.12 -1.91
N ILE A 62 -13.49 19.66 -1.27
CA ILE A 62 -13.21 18.24 -1.04
C ILE A 62 -12.75 18.04 0.40
N MET A 63 -12.88 16.81 0.90
CA MET A 63 -12.41 16.42 2.22
C MET A 63 -10.87 16.30 2.24
N GLU A 64 -10.20 16.98 3.16
CA GLU A 64 -8.84 16.61 3.58
C GLU A 64 -7.77 16.53 2.46
N GLY A 65 -7.77 17.50 1.53
CA GLY A 65 -6.84 17.52 0.41
C GLY A 65 -5.36 17.40 0.79
N ASP A 66 -4.97 17.90 1.96
CA ASP A 66 -3.58 17.88 2.45
C ASP A 66 -3.23 16.63 3.26
N THR A 67 -4.22 15.86 3.74
CA THR A 67 -4.02 14.69 4.61
C THR A 67 -3.07 13.62 4.05
N PRO A 68 -2.99 13.36 2.73
CA PRO A 68 -1.98 12.46 2.18
C PRO A 68 -0.54 12.79 2.59
N SER A 69 -0.20 14.07 2.82
CA SER A 69 1.13 14.50 3.25
C SER A 69 1.47 14.01 4.67
N LEU A 70 0.47 13.87 5.53
CA LEU A 70 0.60 13.31 6.87
C LEU A 70 0.60 11.78 6.83
N MET A 71 -0.39 11.18 6.16
CA MET A 71 -0.55 9.72 6.04
C MET A 71 0.64 9.02 5.39
N TYR A 72 1.42 9.73 4.58
CA TYR A 72 2.70 9.27 4.05
C TYR A 72 3.66 8.76 5.14
N ASN A 73 3.57 9.33 6.34
CA ASN A 73 4.46 9.04 7.47
C ASN A 73 3.88 8.03 8.47
N PHE A 74 2.69 7.48 8.22
CA PHE A 74 2.07 6.53 9.14
C PHE A 74 2.81 5.20 9.12
N ALA A 75 3.30 4.78 10.30
CA ALA A 75 3.98 3.51 10.51
C ALA A 75 2.97 2.35 10.64
N ASN A 76 2.14 2.15 9.62
CA ASN A 76 1.18 1.04 9.53
C ASN A 76 1.77 -0.23 8.87
N GLY A 77 3.05 -0.17 8.46
CA GLY A 77 3.82 -1.24 7.84
C GLY A 77 3.61 -1.45 6.33
N LEU A 78 2.81 -0.58 5.69
CA LEU A 78 2.62 -0.59 4.24
C LEU A 78 3.80 0.05 3.50
N GLY A 79 4.15 1.27 3.89
CA GLY A 79 5.15 2.10 3.23
C GLY A 79 6.38 2.36 4.12
N ASN A 80 7.35 3.06 3.53
CA ASN A 80 8.48 3.63 4.28
C ASN A 80 8.77 5.02 3.69
N PRO A 81 8.76 6.10 4.50
CA PRO A 81 9.05 7.46 4.04
C PRO A 81 10.42 7.62 3.36
N GLU A 82 11.36 6.72 3.66
CA GLU A 82 12.68 6.71 3.04
C GLU A 82 12.66 6.15 1.61
N PHE A 83 11.59 5.45 1.23
CA PHE A 83 11.41 4.81 -0.07
C PHE A 83 10.06 5.19 -0.71
N PRO A 84 9.91 6.42 -1.26
CA PRO A 84 8.66 6.91 -1.84
C PRO A 84 8.07 6.02 -2.96
N SER A 85 8.91 5.21 -3.62
CA SER A 85 8.50 4.31 -4.70
C SER A 85 7.73 3.08 -4.24
N TRP A 86 7.71 2.77 -2.94
CA TRP A 86 7.05 1.57 -2.40
C TRP A 86 5.53 1.72 -2.28
N GLY A 87 5.04 2.95 -2.20
CA GLY A 87 3.64 3.24 -1.95
C GLY A 87 3.28 3.20 -0.47
N SER A 88 2.38 4.08 -0.08
CA SER A 88 1.84 4.25 1.27
C SER A 88 0.39 4.73 1.15
N TRP A 89 -0.27 4.95 2.28
CA TRP A 89 -1.56 5.64 2.32
C TRP A 89 -1.49 7.08 1.77
N GLY A 90 -0.32 7.71 1.83
CA GLY A 90 -0.08 9.02 1.20
C GLY A 90 0.21 8.98 -0.30
N GLY A 91 0.20 7.81 -0.93
CA GLY A 91 0.48 7.64 -2.36
C GLY A 91 1.83 6.99 -2.65
N ARG A 92 2.17 6.93 -3.94
CA ARG A 92 3.41 6.34 -4.47
C ARG A 92 4.10 7.30 -5.44
N TYR A 93 5.43 7.41 -5.32
CA TYR A 93 6.21 8.41 -6.05
C TYR A 93 7.50 7.84 -6.62
N GLY A 94 7.79 8.14 -7.88
CA GLY A 94 9.00 7.70 -8.57
C GLY A 94 10.09 8.79 -8.56
N ALA A 95 11.35 8.37 -8.57
CA ALA A 95 12.48 9.31 -8.69
C ALA A 95 12.39 10.13 -9.99
N ASN A 96 12.61 11.45 -9.88
CA ASN A 96 12.59 12.36 -11.02
C ASN A 96 13.70 13.42 -10.88
N PRO A 97 14.77 13.40 -11.72
CA PRO A 97 15.03 12.48 -12.83
C PRO A 97 15.33 11.03 -12.35
N PRO A 98 15.46 10.05 -13.26
CA PRO A 98 15.89 8.71 -12.90
C PRO A 98 17.15 8.71 -12.03
N ASN A 99 17.21 7.82 -11.04
CA ASN A 99 18.29 7.74 -10.03
C ASN A 99 18.46 8.99 -9.15
N SER A 100 17.46 9.90 -9.12
CA SER A 100 17.42 10.99 -8.14
C SER A 100 17.10 10.45 -6.74
N TYR A 101 17.87 10.91 -5.76
CA TYR A 101 17.59 10.69 -4.33
C TYR A 101 16.95 11.92 -3.66
N ALA A 102 16.83 13.02 -4.41
CA ALA A 102 16.41 14.31 -3.86
C ALA A 102 14.99 14.69 -4.27
N GLN A 103 14.53 14.28 -5.45
CA GLN A 103 13.24 14.69 -5.99
C GLN A 103 12.45 13.50 -6.54
N TYR A 104 11.18 13.45 -6.17
CA TYR A 104 10.22 12.44 -6.57
C TYR A 104 8.98 13.10 -7.16
N ALA A 105 8.36 12.42 -8.12
CA ALA A 105 7.13 12.83 -8.79
C ALA A 105 6.09 11.71 -8.74
N ASP A 106 4.86 12.04 -9.10
CA ASP A 106 3.72 11.12 -9.08
C ASP A 106 4.02 9.82 -9.86
N ALA A 107 3.75 8.68 -9.23
CA ALA A 107 3.67 7.39 -9.90
C ALA A 107 2.19 6.97 -10.05
N THR A 108 1.91 5.89 -10.77
CA THR A 108 0.54 5.41 -10.96
C THR A 108 0.38 3.96 -10.55
N ASP A 109 -0.76 3.63 -9.97
CA ASP A 109 -1.11 2.25 -9.65
C ASP A 109 -2.21 1.73 -10.56
N THR A 110 -2.23 0.41 -10.76
CA THR A 110 -3.27 -0.28 -11.54
C THR A 110 -4.15 -1.07 -10.59
N VAL A 111 -5.39 -0.62 -10.41
CA VAL A 111 -6.30 -1.14 -9.38
C VAL A 111 -7.66 -1.48 -10.01
N VAL A 112 -8.28 -2.56 -9.57
CA VAL A 112 -9.66 -2.90 -9.96
C VAL A 112 -10.62 -2.11 -9.08
N GLY A 113 -11.45 -1.29 -9.70
CA GLY A 113 -12.47 -0.47 -9.04
C GLY A 113 -13.70 -1.25 -8.58
N LEU A 114 -14.56 -0.60 -7.81
CA LEU A 114 -15.88 -1.14 -7.41
C LEU A 114 -16.79 -1.44 -8.60
N ASN A 115 -16.59 -0.74 -9.72
CA ASN A 115 -17.26 -1.00 -11.00
C ASN A 115 -16.66 -2.18 -11.78
N ASN A 116 -15.73 -2.94 -11.20
CA ASN A 116 -14.97 -4.03 -11.82
C ASN A 116 -14.09 -3.61 -13.02
N LEU A 117 -13.88 -2.31 -13.24
CA LEU A 117 -12.96 -1.82 -14.27
C LEU A 117 -11.55 -1.70 -13.70
N THR A 118 -10.55 -2.00 -14.54
CA THR A 118 -9.15 -1.76 -14.20
C THR A 118 -8.81 -0.30 -14.48
N ILE A 119 -8.38 0.42 -13.46
CA ILE A 119 -8.03 1.85 -13.51
C ILE A 119 -6.54 1.97 -13.27
N THR A 120 -5.83 2.71 -14.14
CA THR A 120 -4.43 3.07 -13.94
C THR A 120 -4.29 4.57 -13.80
N SER A 121 -3.98 5.05 -12.59
CA SER A 121 -3.86 6.48 -12.32
C SER A 121 -2.94 6.75 -11.14
N ASN A 122 -2.52 8.01 -10.97
CA ASN A 122 -1.78 8.40 -9.78
C ASN A 122 -2.68 8.55 -8.54
N LYS A 123 -3.98 8.79 -8.72
CA LYS A 123 -4.94 8.89 -7.60
C LYS A 123 -5.21 7.51 -7.00
N ALA A 124 -5.13 6.47 -7.83
CA ALA A 124 -5.23 5.08 -7.41
C ALA A 124 -4.14 4.67 -6.41
N THR A 125 -3.02 5.39 -6.36
CA THR A 125 -1.99 5.17 -5.33
C THR A 125 -2.46 5.53 -3.92
N ILE A 126 -3.52 6.36 -3.79
CA ILE A 126 -4.14 6.76 -2.53
C ILE A 126 -5.49 6.07 -2.34
N TRP A 127 -6.43 6.21 -3.28
CA TRP A 127 -7.83 5.81 -3.03
C TRP A 127 -8.01 4.30 -2.85
N ARG A 128 -7.06 3.49 -3.33
CA ARG A 128 -7.04 2.04 -3.07
C ARG A 128 -6.97 1.69 -1.58
N TRP A 129 -6.57 2.64 -0.73
CA TRP A 129 -6.48 2.50 0.72
C TRP A 129 -7.60 3.24 1.47
N ARG A 130 -8.58 3.80 0.76
CA ARG A 130 -9.59 4.71 1.33
C ARG A 130 -10.39 4.11 2.46
N GLU A 131 -10.88 2.90 2.26
CA GLU A 131 -11.62 2.21 3.30
C GLU A 131 -10.78 2.00 4.57
N ALA A 132 -9.50 1.63 4.41
CA ALA A 132 -8.59 1.40 5.53
C ALA A 132 -8.36 2.67 6.37
N PHE A 133 -8.02 3.79 5.72
CA PHE A 133 -7.77 5.03 6.47
C PHE A 133 -9.04 5.66 7.04
N GLN A 134 -10.20 5.50 6.38
CA GLN A 134 -11.49 5.96 6.92
C GLN A 134 -11.94 5.13 8.12
N ASN A 135 -11.81 3.80 8.06
CA ASN A 135 -12.10 2.94 9.20
C ASN A 135 -11.17 3.28 10.38
N GLU A 136 -9.88 3.48 10.14
CA GLU A 136 -8.96 3.87 11.22
C GLU A 136 -9.29 5.25 11.79
N PHE A 137 -9.72 6.21 10.96
CA PHE A 137 -10.15 7.52 11.46
C PHE A 137 -11.39 7.42 12.34
N ALA A 138 -12.42 6.69 11.91
CA ALA A 138 -13.63 6.46 12.69
C ALA A 138 -13.31 5.75 14.02
N ALA A 139 -12.51 4.68 13.98
CA ALA A 139 -12.09 3.96 15.20
C ALA A 139 -11.38 4.89 16.19
N ARG A 140 -10.46 5.74 15.69
CA ARG A 140 -9.73 6.71 16.52
C ARG A 140 -10.62 7.82 17.07
N MET A 141 -11.64 8.26 16.34
CA MET A 141 -12.66 9.18 16.88
C MET A 141 -13.43 8.52 18.02
N HIS A 142 -13.80 7.24 17.88
CA HIS A 142 -14.44 6.48 18.95
C HIS A 142 -13.55 6.30 20.19
N TRP A 143 -12.22 6.24 20.05
CA TRP A 143 -11.30 6.22 21.19
C TRP A 143 -11.45 7.47 22.07
N THR A 144 -11.79 8.61 21.48
CA THR A 144 -11.96 9.87 22.22
C THR A 144 -13.24 9.92 23.06
N LEU A 145 -14.16 8.99 22.81
CA LEU A 145 -15.46 8.88 23.48
C LEU A 145 -15.51 7.71 24.47
N ALA A 146 -14.63 6.73 24.29
CA ALA A 146 -14.58 5.53 25.10
C ALA A 146 -13.66 5.70 26.32
N PRO A 147 -13.94 5.00 27.43
CA PRO A 147 -13.01 4.92 28.56
C PRO A 147 -11.68 4.28 28.12
N ASN A 148 -10.57 4.84 28.59
CA ASN A 148 -9.26 4.19 28.47
C ASN A 148 -9.20 2.98 29.43
N SER A 149 -9.57 1.80 28.94
CA SER A 149 -9.72 0.59 29.73
C SER A 149 -9.48 -0.67 28.88
N PRO A 150 -8.95 -1.77 29.47
CA PRO A 150 -8.85 -3.07 28.79
C PRO A 150 -10.20 -3.66 28.33
N ASN A 151 -11.31 -3.17 28.89
CA ASN A 151 -12.67 -3.62 28.52
C ASN A 151 -13.34 -2.69 27.51
N SER A 152 -12.59 -1.76 26.91
CA SER A 152 -13.14 -0.87 25.88
C SER A 152 -13.51 -1.69 24.64
N THR A 153 -14.65 -1.38 24.04
CA THR A 153 -15.16 -2.09 22.85
C THR A 153 -14.71 -1.43 21.54
N VAL A 154 -13.77 -0.48 21.62
CA VAL A 154 -13.23 0.22 20.46
C VAL A 154 -12.06 -0.56 19.88
N ALA A 155 -12.00 -0.65 18.55
CA ALA A 155 -10.98 -1.42 17.85
C ALA A 155 -9.59 -0.81 18.02
N HIS A 156 -8.58 -1.64 18.26
CA HIS A 156 -7.17 -1.29 18.26
C HIS A 156 -6.44 -1.97 17.10
N PRO A 157 -5.33 -1.39 16.61
CA PRO A 157 -4.56 -2.00 15.54
C PRO A 157 -4.00 -3.37 15.96
N PRO A 158 -4.12 -4.42 15.12
CA PRO A 158 -3.45 -5.69 15.39
C PRO A 158 -1.93 -5.54 15.29
N ILE A 159 -1.21 -6.42 15.99
CA ILE A 159 0.24 -6.53 15.89
C ILE A 159 0.57 -7.61 14.86
N VAL A 160 1.20 -7.21 13.77
CA VAL A 160 1.60 -8.12 12.69
C VAL A 160 2.99 -8.70 12.98
N VAL A 161 3.06 -10.02 13.01
CA VAL A 161 4.30 -10.78 13.18
C VAL A 161 4.49 -11.60 11.92
N VAL A 162 5.62 -11.48 11.23
CA VAL A 162 5.94 -12.31 10.05
C VAL A 162 7.27 -13.01 10.30
N ASN A 163 7.30 -14.34 10.22
CA ASN A 163 8.50 -15.16 10.47
C ASN A 163 9.24 -14.75 11.77
N ALA A 164 8.50 -14.69 12.87
CA ALA A 164 8.96 -14.25 14.20
C ALA A 164 9.46 -12.78 14.29
N SER A 165 9.38 -12.00 13.22
CA SER A 165 9.68 -10.57 13.24
C SER A 165 8.41 -9.76 13.51
N CYS A 166 8.37 -9.05 14.63
CA CYS A 166 7.27 -8.19 15.06
C CYS A 166 7.53 -6.71 14.70
N GLY A 167 6.48 -5.94 14.40
CA GLY A 167 6.54 -4.48 14.23
C GLY A 167 6.02 -3.99 12.87
N ALA A 168 6.36 -2.75 12.52
CA ALA A 168 5.93 -2.10 11.27
C ALA A 168 7.01 -2.05 10.17
N ASP A 169 8.26 -2.36 10.49
CA ASP A 169 9.35 -2.42 9.49
C ASP A 169 9.10 -3.46 8.38
N TYR A 170 9.84 -3.38 7.30
CA TYR A 170 9.79 -4.38 6.25
C TYR A 170 10.76 -5.53 6.56
N LEU A 171 10.56 -6.68 5.92
CA LEU A 171 11.55 -7.77 5.87
C LEU A 171 12.22 -7.79 4.49
N GLU A 172 13.47 -8.22 4.44
CA GLU A 172 14.21 -8.40 3.19
C GLU A 172 14.80 -9.80 3.12
N TYR A 173 14.73 -10.42 1.94
CA TYR A 173 15.36 -11.69 1.64
C TYR A 173 16.11 -11.60 0.32
N ASN A 174 17.34 -12.10 0.30
CA ASN A 174 18.04 -12.41 -0.95
C ASN A 174 17.58 -13.79 -1.40
N VAL A 175 17.04 -13.88 -2.62
CA VAL A 175 16.45 -15.12 -3.14
C VAL A 175 16.91 -15.41 -4.56
N ASN A 176 17.01 -16.69 -4.90
CA ASN A 176 17.25 -17.14 -6.27
C ASN A 176 15.93 -17.53 -6.92
N VAL A 177 15.88 -17.46 -8.25
CA VAL A 177 14.76 -18.04 -9.01
C VAL A 177 14.68 -19.54 -8.70
N GLY A 178 13.47 -20.03 -8.44
CA GLY A 178 13.22 -21.41 -8.03
C GLY A 178 13.31 -21.68 -6.53
N ASP A 179 13.77 -20.71 -5.72
CA ASP A 179 13.73 -20.85 -4.27
C ASP A 179 12.28 -20.97 -3.78
N THR A 180 12.05 -21.84 -2.82
CA THR A 180 10.78 -21.89 -2.09
C THR A 180 10.84 -20.96 -0.89
N VAL A 181 9.91 -20.01 -0.81
CA VAL A 181 9.77 -19.09 0.33
C VAL A 181 8.46 -19.38 1.07
N THR A 182 8.53 -19.38 2.40
CA THR A 182 7.37 -19.42 3.30
C THR A 182 7.33 -18.15 4.14
N LEU A 183 6.18 -17.49 4.14
CA LEU A 183 5.89 -16.33 4.96
C LEU A 183 4.74 -16.68 5.91
N ASP A 184 5.00 -16.59 7.20
CA ASP A 184 4.11 -17.02 8.27
C ASP A 184 3.72 -15.83 9.13
N ALA A 185 2.42 -15.45 9.07
CA ALA A 185 1.83 -14.42 9.91
C ALA A 185 0.96 -14.96 11.07
N SER A 186 0.97 -16.27 11.32
CA SER A 186 0.09 -16.95 12.30
C SER A 186 0.30 -16.50 13.75
N SER A 187 1.46 -15.92 14.05
CA SER A 187 1.78 -15.38 15.39
C SER A 187 1.31 -13.93 15.58
N SER A 188 0.61 -13.35 14.61
CA SER A 188 -0.02 -12.03 14.76
C SER A 188 -1.16 -12.07 15.76
N TYR A 189 -1.40 -10.98 16.49
CA TYR A 189 -2.40 -10.93 17.56
C TYR A 189 -3.04 -9.55 17.70
N SER A 190 -4.22 -9.49 18.33
CA SER A 190 -4.85 -8.23 18.75
C SER A 190 -4.73 -8.06 20.26
N VAL A 191 -4.72 -6.81 20.71
CA VAL A 191 -4.89 -6.47 22.13
C VAL A 191 -6.36 -6.47 22.56
N ASP A 192 -7.27 -6.47 21.59
CA ASP A 192 -8.72 -6.50 21.84
C ASP A 192 -9.18 -7.90 22.25
N SER A 193 -10.06 -7.95 23.24
CA SER A 193 -10.62 -9.21 23.73
C SER A 193 -11.54 -9.84 22.68
N GLY A 194 -11.32 -11.12 22.35
CA GLY A 194 -12.20 -11.86 21.43
C GLY A 194 -12.01 -11.49 19.95
N ALA A 195 -10.89 -10.87 19.60
CA ALA A 195 -10.56 -10.51 18.23
C ALA A 195 -10.58 -11.71 17.28
N ASP A 196 -11.07 -11.47 16.06
CA ASP A 196 -11.13 -12.45 14.98
C ASP A 196 -10.27 -11.95 13.83
N LEU A 197 -8.97 -12.32 13.85
CA LEU A 197 -8.02 -11.81 12.87
C LEU A 197 -8.21 -12.46 11.49
N ALA A 198 -8.24 -11.62 10.48
CA ALA A 198 -8.21 -12.02 9.08
C ALA A 198 -6.88 -11.60 8.42
N PHE A 199 -6.49 -12.36 7.40
CA PHE A 199 -5.22 -12.21 6.71
C PHE A 199 -5.43 -12.22 5.20
N GLU A 200 -4.78 -11.29 4.51
CA GLU A 200 -4.75 -11.22 3.06
C GLU A 200 -3.31 -11.02 2.59
N TRP A 201 -2.82 -11.91 1.74
CA TRP A 201 -1.50 -11.81 1.11
C TRP A 201 -1.64 -11.47 -0.36
N TRP A 202 -0.84 -10.54 -0.85
CA TRP A 202 -0.77 -10.22 -2.27
C TRP A 202 0.61 -9.72 -2.69
N GLN A 203 0.87 -9.76 -3.99
CA GLN A 203 2.04 -9.13 -4.58
C GLN A 203 1.71 -7.70 -5.00
N TYR A 204 2.43 -6.72 -4.46
CA TYR A 204 2.31 -5.33 -4.89
C TYR A 204 3.29 -5.07 -6.03
N LYS A 205 2.81 -5.16 -7.27
CA LYS A 205 3.67 -5.21 -8.47
C LYS A 205 4.20 -3.85 -8.90
N GLU A 206 3.45 -2.78 -8.65
CA GLU A 206 3.75 -1.43 -9.12
C GLU A 206 5.07 -0.86 -8.59
N PRO A 207 5.50 -1.14 -7.35
CA PRO A 207 6.86 -0.84 -6.89
C PRO A 207 7.97 -1.61 -7.62
N SER A 208 7.66 -2.78 -8.19
CA SER A 208 8.64 -3.66 -8.86
C SER A 208 8.83 -3.36 -10.35
N THR A 209 7.96 -2.54 -10.97
CA THR A 209 8.01 -2.27 -12.42
C THR A 209 9.01 -1.16 -12.78
N TRP A 210 9.58 -1.27 -13.97
CA TRP A 210 10.48 -0.26 -14.57
C TRP A 210 9.80 0.56 -15.69
N SER A 211 8.57 0.25 -16.08
CA SER A 211 7.88 0.94 -17.19
C SER A 211 6.38 1.12 -17.03
N ASN A 212 5.92 1.29 -15.79
CA ASN A 212 4.50 1.45 -15.46
C ASN A 212 3.58 0.36 -16.04
N ASN A 213 4.13 -0.82 -16.29
CA ASN A 213 3.42 -1.97 -16.81
C ASN A 213 3.65 -3.11 -15.82
N VAL A 214 2.62 -3.50 -15.08
CA VAL A 214 2.72 -4.59 -14.10
C VAL A 214 2.89 -5.96 -14.74
N GLY A 215 2.56 -6.12 -16.03
CA GLY A 215 2.75 -7.36 -16.78
C GLY A 215 4.21 -7.74 -17.02
N VAL A 216 5.15 -6.81 -16.81
CA VAL A 216 6.60 -7.11 -16.87
C VAL A 216 7.14 -7.67 -15.55
N VAL A 217 6.35 -7.61 -14.48
CA VAL A 217 6.71 -8.13 -13.16
C VAL A 217 6.23 -9.59 -13.07
N PRO A 218 7.13 -10.55 -12.83
CA PRO A 218 6.74 -11.95 -12.71
C PRO A 218 5.76 -12.14 -11.55
N SER A 219 4.69 -12.92 -11.79
CA SER A 219 3.65 -13.17 -10.79
C SER A 219 4.12 -14.18 -9.74
N ILE A 220 3.94 -13.84 -8.47
CA ILE A 220 4.11 -14.78 -7.37
C ILE A 220 2.78 -15.52 -7.17
N ASN A 221 2.81 -16.84 -7.28
CA ASN A 221 1.66 -17.70 -6.98
C ASN A 221 1.64 -18.01 -5.48
N LEU A 222 1.00 -17.14 -4.71
CA LEU A 222 0.85 -17.30 -3.26
C LEU A 222 -0.14 -18.43 -2.98
N SER A 223 0.33 -19.54 -2.41
CA SER A 223 -0.50 -20.68 -2.04
C SER A 223 -0.59 -20.80 -0.51
N PRO A 224 -1.79 -20.97 0.08
CA PRO A 224 -1.93 -21.25 1.51
C PRO A 224 -1.17 -22.51 1.91
N SER A 225 -0.35 -22.47 2.96
CA SER A 225 0.46 -23.62 3.37
C SER A 225 -0.34 -24.74 4.03
N ASN A 226 -1.44 -24.41 4.72
CA ASN A 226 -2.20 -25.35 5.57
C ASN A 226 -3.65 -25.58 5.10
N GLY A 227 -3.91 -25.43 3.80
CA GLY A 227 -5.17 -25.85 3.15
C GLY A 227 -6.45 -25.12 3.58
N SER A 228 -6.38 -24.17 4.53
CA SER A 228 -7.56 -23.45 5.04
C SER A 228 -7.26 -22.10 5.69
N THR A 229 -6.09 -21.89 6.30
CA THR A 229 -5.74 -20.61 6.93
C THR A 229 -4.94 -19.72 5.97
N SER A 230 -5.36 -18.45 5.85
CA SER A 230 -4.71 -17.44 4.99
C SER A 230 -3.55 -16.70 5.68
N ASP A 231 -3.18 -17.13 6.89
CA ASP A 231 -2.10 -16.56 7.69
C ASP A 231 -0.70 -17.00 7.23
N VAL A 232 -0.57 -18.15 6.57
CA VAL A 232 0.70 -18.68 6.06
C VAL A 232 0.63 -18.91 4.55
N VAL A 233 1.55 -18.31 3.82
CA VAL A 233 1.71 -18.51 2.36
C VAL A 233 3.06 -19.09 2.01
N ARG A 234 3.05 -19.97 1.00
CA ARG A 234 4.23 -20.55 0.38
C ARG A 234 4.18 -20.31 -1.12
N PHE A 235 5.34 -20.03 -1.71
CA PHE A 235 5.48 -19.83 -3.14
C PHE A 235 6.90 -20.15 -3.61
N GLU A 236 7.04 -20.42 -4.90
CA GLU A 236 8.32 -20.50 -5.59
C GLU A 236 8.65 -19.13 -6.20
N VAL A 237 9.91 -18.70 -6.09
CA VAL A 237 10.37 -17.43 -6.65
C VAL A 237 10.34 -17.52 -8.18
N PRO A 238 9.51 -16.71 -8.85
CA PRO A 238 9.27 -16.88 -10.28
C PRO A 238 10.43 -16.34 -11.11
N ALA A 239 10.67 -16.97 -12.26
CA ALA A 239 11.59 -16.44 -13.26
C ALA A 239 11.01 -15.17 -13.91
N PRO A 240 11.81 -14.11 -14.16
CA PRO A 240 11.40 -13.00 -15.01
C PRO A 240 11.04 -13.49 -16.44
N PRO A 241 10.17 -12.77 -17.18
CA PRO A 241 9.74 -13.17 -18.52
C PRO A 241 10.88 -13.39 -19.54
N GLY A 242 12.03 -12.74 -19.34
CA GLY A 242 13.20 -12.90 -20.21
C GLY A 242 14.06 -14.13 -19.90
N GLY A 243 13.78 -14.86 -18.82
CA GLY A 243 14.57 -16.03 -18.40
C GLY A 243 15.94 -15.71 -17.81
N PHE A 244 16.30 -14.44 -17.66
CA PHE A 244 17.54 -13.98 -17.00
C PHE A 244 17.31 -12.64 -16.31
N CYS A 245 18.19 -12.28 -15.38
CA CYS A 245 18.33 -10.91 -14.89
C CYS A 245 19.76 -10.62 -14.47
N LEU A 246 20.16 -9.36 -14.58
CA LEU A 246 21.51 -8.87 -14.32
C LEU A 246 21.54 -8.02 -13.05
N SER A 247 22.72 -7.95 -12.42
CA SER A 247 22.92 -6.99 -11.33
C SER A 247 22.81 -5.55 -11.86
N PRO A 248 22.35 -4.58 -11.05
CA PRO A 248 22.28 -3.18 -11.46
C PRO A 248 23.60 -2.63 -12.01
N GLU A 249 24.74 -3.05 -11.46
CA GLU A 249 26.09 -2.63 -11.84
C GLU A 249 26.50 -3.16 -13.22
N SER A 250 25.95 -4.31 -13.61
CA SER A 250 26.23 -4.95 -14.90
C SER A 250 25.48 -4.28 -16.06
N VAL A 251 24.44 -3.50 -15.77
CA VAL A 251 23.61 -2.83 -16.78
C VAL A 251 24.18 -1.45 -17.09
N LYS A 252 24.84 -1.32 -18.24
CA LYS A 252 25.38 -0.04 -18.73
C LYS A 252 24.31 0.78 -19.49
N GLY A 253 24.27 2.07 -19.18
CA GLY A 253 23.35 3.04 -19.79
C GLY A 253 22.03 3.17 -19.04
N SER A 254 21.14 4.02 -19.55
CA SER A 254 19.82 4.31 -18.98
C SER A 254 18.72 4.05 -19.99
N GLY A 255 17.50 3.80 -19.49
CA GLY A 255 16.30 3.71 -20.31
C GLY A 255 15.59 2.37 -20.20
N GLN A 256 14.35 2.38 -20.64
CA GLN A 256 13.38 1.30 -20.44
C GLN A 256 13.92 -0.11 -20.82
N PHE A 257 14.57 -0.25 -21.97
CA PHE A 257 15.11 -1.55 -22.42
C PHE A 257 16.29 -2.06 -21.59
N LYS A 258 17.06 -1.16 -20.98
CA LYS A 258 18.18 -1.52 -20.10
C LYS A 258 17.68 -1.86 -18.70
N GLU A 259 16.78 -1.04 -18.15
CA GLU A 259 16.14 -1.31 -16.86
C GLU A 259 15.43 -2.68 -16.83
N LYS A 260 14.81 -3.08 -17.95
CA LYS A 260 14.21 -4.42 -18.11
C LYS A 260 15.14 -5.58 -17.77
N THR A 261 16.45 -5.41 -17.96
CA THR A 261 17.42 -6.50 -17.74
C THR A 261 17.88 -6.61 -16.30
N LYS A 262 17.58 -5.63 -15.44
CA LYS A 262 17.96 -5.66 -14.03
C LYS A 262 17.07 -6.65 -13.26
N CYS A 263 17.64 -7.30 -12.25
CA CYS A 263 16.85 -8.06 -11.31
C CYS A 263 15.89 -7.14 -10.56
N GLN A 264 14.61 -7.51 -10.59
CA GLN A 264 13.55 -6.78 -9.90
C GLN A 264 13.54 -7.18 -8.42
N THR A 265 13.33 -6.21 -7.54
CA THR A 265 12.89 -6.52 -6.19
C THR A 265 11.38 -6.74 -6.22
N LEU A 266 10.92 -7.91 -5.78
CA LEU A 266 9.50 -8.23 -5.71
C LEU A 266 8.97 -7.84 -4.33
N HIS A 267 7.80 -7.19 -4.30
CA HIS A 267 7.17 -6.78 -3.04
C HIS A 267 5.95 -7.65 -2.75
N VAL A 268 5.99 -8.36 -1.62
CA VAL A 268 4.86 -9.11 -1.07
C VAL A 268 4.36 -8.37 0.16
N LEU A 269 3.04 -8.26 0.30
CA LEU A 269 2.39 -7.66 1.45
C LEU A 269 1.48 -8.68 2.13
N VAL A 270 1.37 -8.58 3.46
CA VAL A 270 0.23 -9.08 4.22
C VAL A 270 -0.53 -7.91 4.81
N LYS A 271 -1.85 -7.99 4.80
CA LYS A 271 -2.79 -7.16 5.57
C LYS A 271 -3.39 -8.04 6.67
N VAL A 272 -3.42 -7.49 7.88
CA VAL A 272 -4.06 -8.10 9.06
C VAL A 272 -5.02 -7.11 9.67
N TRP A 273 -6.24 -7.55 9.98
CA TRP A 273 -7.28 -6.75 10.62
C TRP A 273 -8.18 -7.63 11.49
N ASP A 274 -8.83 -7.03 12.47
CA ASP A 274 -9.87 -7.69 13.25
C ASP A 274 -11.24 -7.50 12.57
N ARG A 275 -11.77 -8.59 11.99
CA ARG A 275 -13.04 -8.54 11.24
C ARG A 275 -14.28 -8.51 12.15
N ALA A 276 -14.12 -8.70 13.45
CA ALA A 276 -15.22 -8.62 14.41
C ALA A 276 -15.61 -7.16 14.75
N THR A 277 -14.78 -6.20 14.36
CA THR A 277 -14.96 -4.80 14.75
C THR A 277 -15.80 -4.01 13.72
N LYS A 278 -16.54 -2.99 14.21
CA LYS A 278 -17.33 -2.09 13.34
C LYS A 278 -16.44 -1.29 12.38
N TYR A 279 -15.29 -0.82 12.86
CA TYR A 279 -14.31 -0.05 12.10
C TYR A 279 -12.96 -0.77 12.17
N PRO A 280 -12.73 -1.75 11.28
CA PRO A 280 -11.50 -2.55 11.31
C PRO A 280 -10.28 -1.67 11.03
N ILE A 281 -9.32 -1.71 11.96
CA ILE A 281 -8.01 -1.09 11.76
C ILE A 281 -7.09 -2.09 11.08
N GLU A 282 -6.55 -1.71 9.92
CA GLU A 282 -5.65 -2.54 9.14
C GLU A 282 -4.19 -2.27 9.50
N ARG A 283 -3.39 -3.33 9.63
CA ARG A 283 -1.92 -3.25 9.67
C ARG A 283 -1.32 -4.14 8.61
N TYR A 284 -0.14 -3.74 8.15
CA TYR A 284 0.53 -4.41 7.04
C TYR A 284 1.93 -4.84 7.43
N ARG A 285 2.47 -5.83 6.72
CA ARG A 285 3.90 -6.09 6.68
C ARG A 285 4.35 -6.29 5.25
N ARG A 286 5.43 -5.60 4.88
CA ARG A 286 6.07 -5.69 3.58
C ARG A 286 7.27 -6.63 3.63
N VAL A 287 7.35 -7.51 2.64
CA VAL A 287 8.49 -8.40 2.40
C VAL A 287 9.08 -8.06 1.04
N LEU A 288 10.36 -7.72 1.02
CA LEU A 288 11.14 -7.49 -0.18
C LEU A 288 11.93 -8.74 -0.54
N LEU A 289 11.79 -9.18 -1.77
CA LEU A 289 12.54 -10.31 -2.32
C LEU A 289 13.52 -9.75 -3.35
N HIS A 290 14.79 -9.68 -2.96
CA HIS A 290 15.89 -9.28 -3.84
C HIS A 290 16.32 -10.49 -4.66
N VAL A 291 15.76 -10.60 -5.86
CA VAL A 291 16.09 -11.68 -6.81
C VAL A 291 17.56 -11.54 -7.23
N GLN A 292 18.33 -12.60 -7.04
CA GLN A 292 19.75 -12.61 -7.36
C GLN A 292 19.98 -12.76 -8.88
N PRO A 293 21.05 -12.14 -9.43
CA PRO A 293 21.40 -12.26 -10.84
C PRO A 293 21.60 -13.71 -11.27
N TYR A 294 21.05 -14.05 -12.42
CA TYR A 294 21.21 -15.38 -13.00
C TYR A 294 21.04 -15.35 -14.52
N GLY A 295 21.67 -16.34 -15.19
CA GLY A 295 21.65 -16.48 -16.64
C GLY A 295 22.52 -15.47 -17.38
N THR A 296 22.59 -15.62 -18.70
CA THR A 296 23.21 -14.66 -19.62
C THR A 296 22.20 -14.27 -20.69
N PRO A 297 22.22 -13.02 -21.21
CA PRO A 297 21.36 -12.65 -22.33
C PRO A 297 21.62 -13.61 -23.50
N SER A 298 20.57 -14.23 -24.03
CA SER A 298 20.69 -14.96 -25.30
C SER A 298 21.09 -13.96 -26.39
N THR A 299 22.24 -14.21 -27.02
CA THR A 299 22.80 -13.41 -28.13
C THR A 299 21.88 -13.38 -29.34
#